data_AF-A0A819F4W3-F1
#
_entry.id   AF-A0A819F4W3-F1
#
_cell.length_a   1.000
_cell.length_b   1.000
_cell.length_c   1.000
_cell.angle_alpha   90.00
_cell.angle_beta   90.00
_cell.angle_gamma   90.00
#
_symmetry.space_group_name_H-M   'P 1'
#
loop_
_entity.id
_entity.type
_entity.pdbx_description
1 polymer ?
#
loop_
_entity_poly.entity_id
_entity_poly.type
_entity_poly.pdbx_seq_one_letter_code
_entity_poly.pdbx_strand_id
1 'polypeptide(L)'
;MDEAHIDDQDTDLNRWDKYRVRIEEGFIQQKWILQQDSVKIFLSHCGMGSLLESIYLVKTIVCMPFNMEQFANAITIVSLGIGKSLFTPPSAWQSFIDPYNFVQYTFKSESVTDNVMTLWMNETYENAAKLMSLEMKYAGGTKRAVQEIEFFVELKGDLDRFTPFQNTLPFYQRNMLDLLFIYIVLPGIILLFMIYRCCKGSTKQKRD
;
A
#
# COMPACT_ATOMS: atom_id res chain seq x y z
N MET A 1 6.50 -30.45 -44.52
CA MET A 1 6.13 -30.47 -43.08
C MET A 1 5.98 -29.03 -42.70
N ASP A 2 4.73 -28.66 -42.51
CA ASP A 2 4.20 -27.32 -42.75
C ASP A 2 4.61 -26.33 -41.66
N GLU A 3 5.24 -25.24 -42.07
CA GLU A 3 5.33 -24.03 -41.26
C GLU A 3 3.92 -23.40 -41.26
N ALA A 4 3.26 -23.48 -40.12
CA ALA A 4 1.94 -22.91 -39.92
C ALA A 4 2.02 -21.38 -40.08
N HIS A 5 1.40 -20.92 -41.17
CA HIS A 5 0.96 -19.56 -41.41
C HIS A 5 0.29 -19.00 -40.15
N ILE A 6 0.97 -18.07 -39.48
CA ILE A 6 0.29 -17.12 -38.59
C ILE A 6 -0.24 -16.03 -39.51
N ASP A 7 -1.56 -15.92 -39.54
CA ASP A 7 -2.33 -14.94 -40.31
C ASP A 7 -2.03 -13.53 -39.77
N ASP A 8 -1.25 -12.76 -40.53
CA ASP A 8 -0.94 -11.33 -40.31
C ASP A 8 -2.18 -10.47 -40.63
N GLN A 9 -3.27 -10.69 -39.89
CA GLN A 9 -4.43 -9.81 -39.86
C GLN A 9 -4.73 -9.32 -38.44
N ASP A 10 -3.75 -8.63 -37.85
CA ASP A 10 -4.03 -7.51 -36.93
C ASP A 10 -3.12 -6.33 -37.28
N THR A 11 -3.18 -5.96 -38.56
CA THR A 11 -2.53 -4.79 -39.15
C THR A 11 -3.29 -3.52 -38.77
N ASP A 12 -3.22 -3.10 -37.50
CA ASP A 12 -3.44 -1.68 -37.16
C ASP A 12 -2.62 -1.19 -35.93
N LEU A 13 -1.62 -1.95 -35.49
CA LEU A 13 -0.70 -1.53 -34.43
C LEU A 13 0.34 -0.47 -34.88
N ASN A 14 0.38 -0.11 -36.16
CA ASN A 14 1.29 0.89 -36.72
C ASN A 14 0.66 2.27 -36.92
N ARG A 15 -0.55 2.50 -36.40
CA ARG A 15 -1.26 3.79 -36.46
C ARG A 15 -1.01 4.66 -35.21
N TRP A 16 0.21 4.66 -34.69
CA TRP A 16 0.61 5.61 -33.64
C TRP A 16 1.41 6.73 -34.29
N ASP A 17 0.80 7.92 -34.37
CA ASP A 17 1.43 9.12 -34.92
C ASP A 17 2.82 9.35 -34.32
N LYS A 18 3.76 9.77 -35.17
CA LYS A 18 5.20 9.93 -34.97
C LYS A 18 5.63 10.78 -33.74
N TYR A 19 4.69 11.34 -32.95
CA TYR A 19 4.95 11.92 -31.63
C TYR A 19 3.74 11.84 -30.66
N ARG A 20 3.73 10.88 -29.71
CA ARG A 20 3.07 10.97 -28.38
C ARG A 20 3.90 10.16 -27.35
N VAL A 21 4.64 10.86 -26.49
CA VAL A 21 6.02 10.54 -26.03
C VAL A 21 6.21 9.25 -25.19
N ARG A 22 7.37 8.59 -25.42
CA ARG A 22 7.95 7.39 -24.77
C ARG A 22 9.41 7.65 -24.37
N ILE A 23 9.85 7.31 -23.15
CA ILE A 23 11.30 7.23 -22.81
C ILE A 23 11.54 6.03 -21.86
N GLU A 24 12.41 5.10 -22.27
CA GLU A 24 12.62 3.78 -21.63
C GLU A 24 13.97 3.65 -20.89
N GLU A 25 14.97 4.48 -21.19
CA GLU A 25 16.23 4.50 -20.45
C GLU A 25 16.62 5.93 -20.07
N GLY A 26 17.15 6.09 -18.84
CA GLY A 26 17.60 7.37 -18.29
C GLY A 26 16.70 7.94 -17.18
N PHE A 27 17.27 8.83 -16.36
CA PHE A 27 16.55 9.52 -15.30
C PHE A 27 15.77 10.72 -15.84
N ILE A 28 14.52 10.86 -15.43
CA ILE A 28 13.64 11.96 -15.83
C ILE A 28 13.20 12.74 -14.59
N GLN A 29 13.11 14.05 -14.72
CA GLN A 29 12.61 14.92 -13.65
C GLN A 29 11.07 14.80 -13.53
N GLN A 30 10.61 13.74 -12.87
CA GLN A 30 9.18 13.42 -12.67
C GLN A 30 8.38 14.64 -12.18
N LYS A 31 8.91 15.34 -11.17
CA LYS A 31 8.27 16.54 -10.61
C LYS A 31 8.02 17.63 -11.65
N TRP A 32 8.94 17.85 -12.59
CA TRP A 32 8.76 18.85 -13.65
C TRP A 32 7.67 18.46 -14.64
N ILE A 33 7.56 17.16 -14.95
CA ILE A 33 6.49 16.62 -15.80
C ILE A 33 5.13 16.75 -15.11
N LEU A 34 5.06 16.35 -13.84
CA LEU A 34 3.82 16.46 -13.05
C LEU A 34 3.41 17.92 -12.82
N GLN A 35 4.30 18.90 -12.97
CA GLN A 35 3.93 20.32 -12.88
C GLN A 35 3.19 20.82 -14.12
N GLN A 36 3.27 20.12 -15.25
CA GLN A 36 2.63 20.57 -16.49
C GLN A 36 1.10 20.48 -16.38
N ASP A 37 0.40 21.49 -16.90
CA ASP A 37 -1.07 21.51 -16.91
C ASP A 37 -1.69 20.49 -17.87
N SER A 38 -0.92 20.09 -18.88
CA SER A 38 -1.28 19.05 -19.85
C SER A 38 -1.31 17.65 -19.24
N VAL A 39 -0.61 17.42 -18.13
CA VAL A 39 -0.65 16.15 -17.39
C VAL A 39 -1.82 16.21 -16.42
N LYS A 40 -2.79 15.32 -16.58
CA LYS A 40 -3.98 15.22 -15.70
C LYS A 40 -3.96 13.98 -14.83
N ILE A 41 -3.58 12.85 -15.44
CA ILE A 41 -3.59 11.53 -14.83
C ILE A 41 -2.16 11.00 -14.80
N PHE A 42 -1.77 10.41 -13.68
CA PHE A 42 -0.48 9.78 -13.48
C PHE A 42 -0.64 8.29 -13.23
N LEU A 43 -0.14 7.47 -14.14
CA LEU A 43 0.00 6.03 -13.93
C LEU A 43 1.28 5.80 -13.10
N SER A 44 1.14 5.23 -11.90
CA SER A 44 2.24 5.07 -10.98
C SER A 44 2.26 3.69 -10.33
N HIS A 45 3.47 3.23 -10.03
CA HIS A 45 3.69 2.05 -9.21
C HIS A 45 3.35 2.22 -7.72
N CYS A 46 2.86 3.39 -7.30
CA CYS A 46 2.43 3.66 -5.93
C CYS A 46 3.56 3.73 -4.88
N GLY A 47 4.79 4.05 -5.29
CA GLY A 47 5.81 4.47 -4.34
C GLY A 47 5.42 5.79 -3.65
N MET A 48 5.61 5.87 -2.34
CA MET A 48 5.13 7.01 -1.52
C MET A 48 5.58 8.37 -2.06
N GLY A 49 6.85 8.51 -2.48
CA GLY A 49 7.36 9.77 -3.05
C GLY A 49 6.59 10.21 -4.30
N SER A 50 6.36 9.31 -5.25
CA SER A 50 5.60 9.59 -6.47
C SER A 50 4.14 9.96 -6.18
N LEU A 51 3.53 9.30 -5.18
CA LEU A 51 2.17 9.64 -4.75
C LEU A 51 2.10 11.03 -4.14
N LEU A 52 3.01 11.37 -3.22
CA LEU A 52 3.04 12.69 -2.59
C LEU A 52 3.28 13.81 -3.62
N GLU A 53 4.16 13.61 -4.59
CA GLU A 53 4.35 14.57 -5.70
C GLU A 53 3.08 14.75 -6.53
N SER A 54 2.41 13.64 -6.87
CA SER A 54 1.16 13.65 -7.63
C SER A 54 0.05 14.41 -6.90
N ILE A 55 -0.15 14.12 -5.61
CA ILE A 55 -1.19 14.76 -4.79
C ILE A 55 -0.86 16.23 -4.59
N TYR A 56 0.39 16.57 -4.29
CA TYR A 56 0.82 17.96 -4.15
C TYR A 56 0.54 18.79 -5.42
N LEU A 57 0.69 18.18 -6.59
CA LEU A 57 0.46 18.78 -7.91
C LEU A 57 -0.95 18.51 -8.47
N VAL A 58 -1.87 18.00 -7.66
CA VAL A 58 -3.29 17.80 -8.01
C VAL A 58 -3.47 16.89 -9.24
N LYS A 59 -2.68 15.81 -9.32
CA LYS A 59 -2.79 14.80 -10.39
C LYS A 59 -3.46 13.56 -9.84
N THR A 60 -4.51 13.11 -10.51
CA THR A 60 -5.22 11.86 -10.17
C THR A 60 -4.36 10.66 -10.57
N ILE A 61 -4.50 9.55 -9.85
CA ILE A 61 -3.55 8.44 -9.95
C ILE A 61 -4.23 7.17 -10.44
N VAL A 62 -3.65 6.53 -11.45
CA VAL A 62 -3.92 5.11 -11.74
C VAL A 62 -2.84 4.28 -11.06
N CYS A 63 -3.24 3.42 -10.14
CA CYS A 63 -2.37 2.65 -9.29
C CYS A 63 -2.02 1.30 -9.93
N MET A 64 -0.71 1.04 -10.09
CA MET A 64 -0.16 -0.21 -10.60
C MET A 64 0.94 -0.74 -9.67
N PRO A 65 0.59 -1.18 -8.44
CA PRO A 65 1.58 -1.62 -7.45
C PRO A 65 2.28 -2.93 -7.86
N PHE A 66 3.58 -3.04 -7.53
CA PHE A 66 4.40 -4.24 -7.75
C PHE A 66 4.95 -4.85 -6.45
N ASN A 67 5.27 -4.01 -5.45
CA ASN A 67 5.88 -4.43 -4.19
C ASN A 67 4.95 -4.21 -2.98
N MET A 68 5.23 -4.91 -1.88
CA MET A 68 4.36 -4.95 -0.67
C MET A 68 3.81 -3.59 -0.21
N GLU A 69 4.67 -2.60 0.04
CA GLU A 69 4.23 -1.26 0.50
C GLU A 69 3.32 -0.56 -0.53
N GLN A 70 3.59 -0.77 -1.81
CA GLN A 70 2.86 -0.11 -2.90
C GLN A 70 1.40 -0.55 -2.94
N PHE A 71 1.09 -1.79 -2.54
CA PHE A 71 -0.30 -2.26 -2.43
C PHE A 71 -1.07 -1.51 -1.35
N ALA A 72 -0.46 -1.32 -0.17
CA ALA A 72 -1.07 -0.55 0.92
C ALA A 72 -1.31 0.90 0.47
N ASN A 73 -0.32 1.51 -0.17
CA ASN A 73 -0.43 2.86 -0.71
C ASN A 73 -1.55 2.97 -1.76
N ALA A 74 -1.67 2.01 -2.68
CA ALA A 74 -2.73 1.98 -3.69
C ALA A 74 -4.13 1.90 -3.05
N ILE A 75 -4.30 1.08 -2.00
CA ILE A 75 -5.55 1.00 -1.25
C ILE A 75 -5.89 2.35 -0.62
N THR A 76 -4.90 3.03 -0.02
CA THR A 76 -5.09 4.37 0.55
C THR A 76 -5.53 5.37 -0.51
N ILE A 77 -4.86 5.42 -1.68
CA ILE A 77 -5.21 6.31 -2.79
C ILE A 77 -6.66 6.11 -3.26
N VAL A 78 -7.10 4.84 -3.41
CA VAL A 78 -8.48 4.52 -3.79
C VAL A 78 -9.46 4.94 -2.69
N SER A 79 -9.13 4.68 -1.41
CA SER A 79 -10.00 5.02 -0.27
C SER A 79 -10.20 6.53 -0.11
N LEU A 80 -9.19 7.33 -0.48
CA LEU A 80 -9.24 8.80 -0.47
C LEU A 80 -9.99 9.37 -1.68
N GLY A 81 -10.38 8.53 -2.65
CA GLY A 81 -11.10 8.98 -3.84
C GLY A 81 -10.24 9.82 -4.79
N ILE A 82 -8.91 9.68 -4.75
CA ILE A 82 -7.96 10.44 -5.57
C ILE A 82 -7.34 9.60 -6.70
N GLY A 83 -7.78 8.34 -6.84
CA GLY A 83 -7.31 7.45 -7.88
C GLY A 83 -8.11 6.15 -8.02
N LYS A 84 -7.71 5.34 -9.00
CA LYS A 84 -8.22 3.99 -9.29
C LYS A 84 -7.07 2.98 -9.29
N SER A 85 -7.36 1.72 -9.01
CA SER A 85 -6.35 0.65 -8.96
C SER A 85 -6.56 -0.37 -10.07
N LEU A 86 -5.45 -0.88 -10.62
CA LEU A 86 -5.39 -2.01 -11.57
C LEU A 86 -5.20 -3.37 -10.85
N PHE A 87 -5.41 -3.36 -9.55
CA PHE A 87 -5.38 -4.51 -8.67
C PHE A 87 -6.59 -4.44 -7.74
N THR A 88 -7.18 -5.61 -7.49
CA THR A 88 -8.28 -5.77 -6.53
C THR A 88 -7.75 -6.46 -5.28
N PRO A 89 -7.87 -5.84 -4.09
CA PRO A 89 -7.47 -6.49 -2.86
C PRO A 89 -8.29 -7.77 -2.63
N PRO A 90 -7.65 -8.86 -2.16
CA PRO A 90 -8.37 -10.07 -1.82
C PRO A 90 -9.38 -9.78 -0.71
N SER A 91 -10.48 -10.53 -0.70
CA SER A 91 -11.45 -10.44 0.41
C SER A 91 -10.78 -10.84 1.73
N ALA A 92 -11.35 -10.39 2.86
CA ALA A 92 -10.84 -10.73 4.19
C ALA A 92 -10.75 -12.26 4.40
N TRP A 93 -11.76 -12.98 3.91
CA TRP A 93 -11.78 -14.45 3.95
C TRP A 93 -10.68 -15.07 3.09
N GLN A 94 -10.47 -14.55 1.89
CA GLN A 94 -9.44 -15.06 0.99
C GLN A 94 -8.03 -14.82 1.52
N SER A 95 -7.80 -13.66 2.13
CA SER A 95 -6.55 -13.34 2.83
C SER A 95 -6.28 -14.27 4.02
N PHE A 96 -7.33 -14.81 4.64
CA PHE A 96 -7.21 -15.76 5.75
C PHE A 96 -6.83 -17.18 5.28
N ILE A 97 -7.42 -17.64 4.17
CA ILE A 97 -7.13 -18.97 3.61
C ILE A 97 -5.77 -19.02 2.92
N ASP A 98 -5.43 -17.96 2.20
CA ASP A 98 -4.20 -17.89 1.41
C ASP A 98 -3.45 -16.60 1.74
N PRO A 99 -2.68 -16.58 2.84
CA PRO A 99 -1.92 -15.40 3.26
C PRO A 99 -0.72 -15.12 2.35
N TYR A 100 -0.48 -15.90 1.29
CA TYR A 100 0.62 -15.69 0.35
C TYR A 100 0.15 -15.19 -1.03
N ASN A 101 -1.14 -15.34 -1.34
CA ASN A 101 -1.73 -14.88 -2.59
C ASN A 101 -2.39 -13.50 -2.43
N PHE A 102 -1.54 -12.49 -2.44
CA PHE A 102 -1.95 -11.10 -2.22
C PHE A 102 -2.52 -10.40 -3.46
N VAL A 103 -2.42 -10.98 -4.67
CA VAL A 103 -2.52 -10.17 -5.90
C VAL A 103 -3.36 -10.80 -7.02
N GLN A 104 -4.54 -10.23 -7.27
CA GLN A 104 -5.27 -10.42 -8.51
C GLN A 104 -5.15 -9.15 -9.37
N TYR A 105 -4.22 -9.16 -10.32
CA TYR A 105 -4.06 -8.07 -11.28
C TYR A 105 -5.19 -8.09 -12.32
N THR A 106 -5.77 -6.93 -12.58
CA THR A 106 -6.72 -6.71 -13.69
C THR A 106 -6.03 -5.96 -14.83
N PHE A 107 -4.77 -6.28 -15.10
CA PHE A 107 -3.95 -5.60 -16.11
C PHE A 107 -4.35 -6.02 -17.53
N LYS A 108 -5.50 -5.51 -17.97
CA LYS A 108 -6.04 -5.61 -19.33
C LYS A 108 -6.18 -4.21 -19.92
N SER A 109 -6.01 -4.08 -21.23
CA SER A 109 -6.17 -2.81 -21.95
C SER A 109 -7.51 -2.13 -21.66
N GLU A 110 -8.59 -2.92 -21.58
CA GLU A 110 -9.93 -2.47 -21.24
C GLU A 110 -10.00 -1.85 -19.83
N SER A 111 -9.43 -2.51 -18.82
CA SER A 111 -9.43 -2.02 -17.44
C SER A 111 -8.60 -0.75 -17.26
N VAL A 112 -7.47 -0.65 -17.96
CA VAL A 112 -6.66 0.59 -17.97
C VAL A 112 -7.46 1.74 -18.58
N THR A 113 -8.10 1.49 -19.72
CA THR A 113 -8.90 2.49 -20.42
C THR A 113 -10.07 2.96 -19.57
N ASP A 114 -10.83 2.04 -18.97
CA ASP A 114 -11.97 2.36 -18.11
C ASP A 114 -11.55 3.20 -16.88
N ASN A 115 -10.45 2.81 -16.21
CA ASN A 115 -9.93 3.57 -15.08
C ASN A 115 -9.48 4.98 -15.48
N VAL A 116 -8.75 5.11 -16.59
CA VAL A 116 -8.31 6.41 -17.12
C VAL A 116 -9.51 7.29 -17.50
N MET A 117 -10.48 6.73 -18.23
CA MET A 117 -11.68 7.46 -18.65
C MET A 117 -12.54 7.87 -17.45
N THR A 118 -12.65 7.00 -16.43
CA THR A 118 -13.35 7.33 -15.19
C THR A 118 -12.70 8.51 -14.48
N LEU A 119 -11.37 8.51 -14.35
CA LEU A 119 -10.64 9.62 -13.72
C LEU A 119 -10.68 10.90 -14.57
N TRP A 120 -10.76 10.77 -15.89
CA TRP A 120 -10.83 11.90 -16.82
C TRP A 120 -12.20 12.58 -16.82
N MET A 121 -13.27 11.79 -16.81
CA MET A 121 -14.64 12.28 -16.97
C MET A 121 -15.27 12.73 -15.65
N ASN A 122 -14.80 12.20 -14.52
CA ASN A 122 -15.40 12.48 -13.21
C ASN A 122 -14.58 13.48 -12.39
N GLU A 123 -15.11 14.69 -12.27
CA GLU A 123 -14.46 15.79 -11.54
C GLU A 123 -14.31 15.52 -10.03
N THR A 124 -15.06 14.57 -9.45
CA THR A 124 -14.98 14.28 -8.01
C THR A 124 -13.57 13.86 -7.58
N TYR A 125 -12.84 13.11 -8.43
CA TYR A 125 -11.48 12.69 -8.14
C TYR A 125 -10.49 13.85 -8.17
N GLU A 126 -10.64 14.77 -9.12
CA GLU A 126 -9.83 15.97 -9.19
C GLU A 126 -10.10 16.88 -7.99
N ASN A 127 -11.36 17.05 -7.60
CA ASN A 127 -11.74 17.85 -6.44
C ASN A 127 -11.24 17.23 -5.12
N ALA A 128 -11.29 15.90 -4.97
CA ALA A 128 -10.66 15.22 -3.84
C ALA A 128 -9.14 15.45 -3.83
N ALA A 129 -8.48 15.38 -4.98
CA ALA A 129 -7.04 15.65 -5.10
C ALA A 129 -6.70 17.12 -4.76
N LYS A 130 -7.56 18.07 -5.14
CA LYS A 130 -7.42 19.49 -4.78
C LYS A 130 -7.48 19.68 -3.26
N LEU A 131 -8.45 19.04 -2.60
CA LEU A 131 -8.60 19.11 -1.15
C LEU A 131 -7.38 18.52 -0.44
N MET A 132 -6.94 17.32 -0.82
CA MET A 132 -5.73 16.71 -0.26
C MET A 132 -4.48 17.56 -0.52
N SER A 133 -4.33 18.12 -1.72
CA SER A 133 -3.24 19.04 -2.06
C SER A 133 -3.24 20.29 -1.18
N LEU A 134 -4.43 20.84 -0.91
CA LEU A 134 -4.61 21.99 -0.05
C LEU A 134 -4.15 21.64 1.37
N GLU A 135 -4.66 20.56 1.94
CA GLU A 135 -4.24 20.09 3.27
C GLU A 135 -2.72 19.90 3.35
N MET A 136 -2.11 19.24 2.36
CA MET A 136 -0.66 19.05 2.29
C MET A 136 0.12 20.37 2.24
N LYS A 137 -0.37 21.36 1.49
CA LYS A 137 0.27 22.69 1.38
C LYS A 137 0.16 23.49 2.68
N TYR A 138 -0.95 23.35 3.39
CA TYR A 138 -1.21 24.05 4.65
C TYR A 138 -0.70 23.31 5.90
N ALA A 139 -0.26 22.05 5.77
CA ALA A 139 0.43 21.30 6.82
C ALA A 139 1.75 21.93 7.28
N GLY A 140 2.18 23.02 6.63
CA GLY A 140 3.21 23.94 7.10
C GLY A 140 4.60 23.68 6.55
N GLY A 141 4.85 22.51 5.93
CA GLY A 141 6.05 22.24 5.14
C GLY A 141 7.35 22.68 5.83
N THR A 142 8.16 23.49 5.13
CA THR A 142 9.43 24.01 5.68
C THR A 142 9.23 24.92 6.89
N LYS A 143 8.16 25.74 6.93
CA LYS A 143 7.86 26.59 8.07
C LYS A 143 7.54 25.75 9.32
N ARG A 144 6.75 24.68 9.17
CA ARG A 144 6.49 23.74 10.27
C ARG A 144 7.78 23.05 10.69
N ALA A 145 8.61 22.61 9.74
CA ALA A 145 9.90 22.01 10.07
C ALA A 145 10.80 22.96 10.88
N VAL A 146 10.86 24.24 10.52
CA VAL A 146 11.59 25.25 11.30
C VAL A 146 11.00 25.39 12.70
N GLN A 147 9.68 25.47 12.83
CA GLN A 147 9.01 25.56 14.14
C GLN A 147 9.30 24.34 15.03
N GLU A 148 9.30 23.13 14.47
CA GLU A 148 9.63 21.90 15.21
C GLU A 148 11.10 21.88 15.64
N ILE A 149 12.00 22.37 14.78
CA ILE A 149 13.43 22.50 15.10
C ILE A 149 13.62 23.54 16.23
N GLU A 150 12.97 24.69 16.13
CA GLU A 150 12.99 25.74 17.17
C GLU A 150 12.48 25.17 18.49
N PHE A 151 11.35 24.46 18.48
CA PHE A 151 10.80 23.77 19.65
C PHE A 151 11.79 22.77 20.26
N PHE A 152 12.45 21.95 19.43
CA PHE A 152 13.46 21.01 19.90
C PHE A 152 14.68 21.69 20.53
N VAL A 153 15.11 22.82 19.97
CA VAL A 153 16.21 23.63 20.52
C VAL A 153 15.81 24.28 21.85
N GLU A 154 14.58 24.78 21.99
CA GLU A 154 14.05 25.30 23.26
C GLU A 154 14.02 24.24 24.36
N LEU A 155 13.73 22.99 23.99
CA LEU A 155 13.81 21.83 24.87
C LEU A 155 15.25 21.38 25.18
N LYS A 156 16.28 22.10 24.71
CA LYS A 156 17.70 21.75 24.86
C LYS A 156 18.04 20.38 24.27
N GLY A 157 17.30 19.95 23.25
CA GLY A 157 17.44 18.65 22.62
C GLY A 157 16.96 17.45 23.46
N ASP A 158 16.26 17.68 24.58
CA ASP A 158 15.71 16.64 25.43
C ASP A 158 14.21 16.39 25.09
N LEU A 159 13.95 15.24 24.48
CA LEU A 159 12.60 14.74 24.18
C LEU A 159 12.21 13.54 25.05
N ASP A 160 12.97 13.22 26.10
CA ASP A 160 12.72 12.03 26.92
C ASP A 160 11.32 12.06 27.55
N ARG A 161 10.82 13.27 27.84
CA ARG A 161 9.45 13.52 28.33
C ARG A 161 8.35 13.17 27.32
N PHE A 162 8.67 13.14 26.02
CA PHE A 162 7.76 12.76 24.94
C PHE A 162 7.96 11.32 24.48
N THR A 163 8.90 10.58 25.07
CA THR A 163 9.03 9.16 24.74
C THR A 163 7.74 8.43 25.12
N PRO A 164 7.20 7.60 24.22
CA PRO A 164 6.00 6.84 24.54
C PRO A 164 6.28 5.95 25.75
N PHE A 165 5.31 5.83 26.66
CA PHE A 165 5.39 4.98 27.85
C PHE A 165 5.85 3.54 27.52
N GLN A 166 5.63 3.07 26.30
CA GLN A 166 6.11 1.78 25.82
C GLN A 166 7.64 1.60 25.92
N ASN A 167 8.41 2.68 25.82
CA ASN A 167 9.87 2.63 25.91
C ASN A 167 10.39 2.49 27.34
N THR A 168 9.56 2.79 28.35
CA THR A 168 9.89 2.53 29.77
C THR A 168 9.53 1.11 30.20
N LEU A 169 8.73 0.39 29.40
CA LEU A 169 8.34 -0.99 29.70
C LEU A 169 9.49 -1.99 29.45
N PRO A 170 9.60 -3.03 30.30
CA PRO A 170 10.46 -4.19 30.08
C PRO A 170 10.16 -4.88 28.73
N PHE A 171 11.17 -5.53 28.16
CA PHE A 171 11.10 -6.20 26.85
C PHE A 171 9.88 -7.11 26.67
N TYR A 172 9.50 -7.86 27.71
CA TYR A 172 8.39 -8.82 27.63
C TYR A 172 7.01 -8.15 27.58
N GLN A 173 6.81 -6.98 28.22
CA GLN A 173 5.58 -6.19 28.11
C GLN A 173 5.51 -5.42 26.79
N ARG A 174 6.65 -4.93 26.32
CA ARG A 174 6.75 -4.22 25.03
C ARG A 174 6.34 -5.09 23.85
N ASN A 175 6.72 -6.37 23.87
CA ASN A 175 6.39 -7.33 22.82
C ASN A 175 5.12 -8.14 23.12
N MET A 176 4.31 -7.75 24.12
CA MET A 176 3.08 -8.43 24.52
C MET A 176 3.27 -9.94 24.82
N LEU A 177 4.47 -10.33 25.26
CA LEU A 177 4.79 -11.74 25.57
C LEU A 177 4.09 -12.23 26.83
N ASP A 178 3.75 -11.32 27.73
CA ASP A 178 2.91 -11.57 28.90
C ASP A 178 1.48 -11.96 28.51
N LEU A 179 0.89 -11.25 27.55
CA LEU A 179 -0.43 -11.58 27.00
C LEU A 179 -0.39 -12.90 26.21
N LEU A 180 0.66 -13.11 25.40
CA LEU A 180 0.85 -14.37 24.67
C LEU A 180 0.98 -15.55 25.63
N PHE A 181 1.69 -15.38 26.74
CA PHE A 181 1.82 -16.41 27.76
C PHE A 181 0.47 -16.75 28.42
N ILE A 182 -0.32 -15.74 28.79
CA ILE A 182 -1.62 -15.93 29.44
C ILE A 182 -2.67 -16.53 28.49
N TYR A 183 -2.75 -16.06 27.25
CA TYR A 183 -3.82 -16.46 26.33
C TYR A 183 -3.50 -17.70 25.49
N ILE A 184 -2.23 -18.01 25.25
CA ILE A 184 -1.84 -19.12 24.36
C ILE A 184 -1.06 -20.20 25.12
N VAL A 185 0.04 -19.84 25.77
CA VAL A 185 0.96 -20.82 26.36
C VAL A 185 0.36 -21.53 27.57
N LEU A 186 -0.22 -20.78 28.51
CA LEU A 186 -0.76 -21.33 29.75
C LEU A 186 -1.98 -22.24 29.50
N PRO A 187 -2.98 -21.87 28.66
CA PRO A 187 -4.05 -22.78 28.26
C PRO A 187 -3.53 -24.02 27.52
N GLY A 188 -2.53 -23.86 26.65
CA GLY A 188 -1.89 -24.98 25.95
C GLY A 188 -1.24 -25.98 26.90
N ILE A 189 -0.51 -25.51 27.92
CA ILE A 189 0.09 -26.36 28.97
C ILE A 189 -0.99 -27.07 29.78
N ILE A 190 -2.07 -26.38 30.16
CA ILE A 190 -3.19 -27.00 30.90
C ILE A 190 -3.86 -28.10 30.05
N LEU A 191 -4.09 -27.83 28.76
CA LEU A 191 -4.63 -28.81 27.81
C LEU A 191 -3.71 -30.04 27.68
N LEU A 192 -2.41 -29.83 27.49
CA LEU A 192 -1.43 -30.91 27.43
C LEU A 192 -1.38 -31.71 28.73
N PHE A 193 -1.46 -31.05 29.87
CA PHE A 193 -1.51 -31.71 31.18
C PHE A 193 -2.77 -32.54 31.37
N MET A 194 -3.94 -32.01 30.98
CA MET A 194 -5.21 -32.72 30.97
C MET A 194 -5.14 -33.97 30.08
N ILE A 195 -4.60 -33.84 28.86
CA ILE A 195 -4.41 -34.96 27.93
C ILE A 195 -3.45 -35.99 28.54
N TYR A 196 -2.30 -35.57 29.08
CA TYR A 196 -1.34 -36.47 29.72
C TYR A 196 -1.97 -37.26 30.88
N ARG A 197 -2.78 -36.62 31.73
CA ARG A 197 -3.49 -37.29 32.82
C ARG A 197 -4.57 -38.25 32.32
N CYS A 198 -5.31 -37.88 31.28
CA CYS A 198 -6.29 -38.77 30.64
C CYS A 198 -5.62 -40.01 30.03
N CYS A 199 -4.50 -39.85 29.33
CA CYS A 199 -3.75 -40.96 28.74
C CYS A 199 -3.15 -41.90 29.82
N LYS A 200 -2.64 -41.35 30.93
CA LYS A 200 -2.08 -42.15 32.04
C LYS A 200 -3.17 -42.80 32.91
N GLY A 201 -4.35 -42.20 32.99
CA GLY A 201 -5.53 -42.76 33.67
C GLY A 201 -6.09 -43.99 32.94
N SER A 202 -6.13 -43.95 31.60
CA SER A 202 -6.56 -45.08 30.76
C SER A 202 -5.67 -46.33 30.89
N THR A 203 -4.37 -46.17 31.15
CA THR A 203 -3.44 -47.31 31.25
C THR A 203 -3.57 -48.09 32.56
N LYS A 204 -4.08 -47.46 33.64
CA LYS A 204 -4.26 -48.13 34.94
C LYS A 204 -5.48 -49.04 34.99
N GLN A 205 -6.49 -48.82 34.15
CA GLN A 205 -7.74 -49.60 34.17
C GLN A 205 -7.69 -50.89 33.34
N LYS A 206 -6.57 -51.18 32.64
CA LYS A 206 -6.37 -52.41 31.84
C LYS A 206 -5.49 -53.49 32.50
N ARG A 207 -5.19 -53.35 33.80
CA ARG A 207 -4.56 -54.39 34.61
C ARG A 207 -5.46 -54.69 35.81
N ASP A 208 -6.51 -55.45 35.57
CA ASP A 208 -7.20 -56.34 36.50
C ASP A 208 -7.84 -57.46 35.66
#